data_AF-A0A538RPR0-F1
#
_entry.id   AF-A0A538RPR0-F1
#
_cell.length_a   1.000
_cell.length_b   1.000
_cell.length_c   1.000
_cell.angle_alpha   90.00
_cell.angle_beta   90.00
_cell.angle_gamma   90.00
#
_symmetry.space_group_name_H-M   'P 1'
#
loop_
_entity.id
_entity.type
_entity.pdbx_description
1 polymer ?
#
loop_
_entity_poly.entity_id
_entity_poly.type
_entity_poly.pdbx_seq_one_letter_code
_entity_poly.pdbx_strand_id
1 'polypeptide(L)'
;MSEHAWILENLESYTACGLEPAERERLEEHIASCTACAAALEETRALDQRMETLFAGVRPKATLEDRMIGKLRAAPGGRGLKYWIPLCAAAVLLLAVVGAGVNGLAANGSLAFPG
;
A
#
# COMPACT_ATOMS: atom_id res chain seq x y z
N MET A 1 27.17 26.83 4.35
CA MET A 1 26.76 26.33 5.69
C MET A 1 27.87 25.41 6.19
N SER A 2 28.17 25.42 7.50
CA SER A 2 29.16 24.50 8.05
C SER A 2 28.60 23.08 8.10
N GLU A 3 29.48 22.08 8.11
CA GLU A 3 29.07 20.68 8.23
C GLU A 3 28.32 20.42 9.53
N HIS A 4 28.80 20.99 10.65
CA HIS A 4 28.10 20.94 11.93
C HIS A 4 26.67 21.49 11.90
N ALA A 5 26.43 22.60 11.20
CA ALA A 5 25.09 23.17 11.11
C ALA A 5 24.15 22.23 10.36
N TRP A 6 24.62 21.67 9.24
CA TRP A 6 23.83 20.70 8.49
C TRP A 6 23.54 19.44 9.31
N ILE A 7 24.51 18.91 10.05
CA ILE A 7 24.32 17.73 10.92
C ILE A 7 23.24 18.01 11.97
N LEU A 8 23.35 19.12 12.70
CA LEU A 8 22.41 19.48 13.77
C LEU A 8 20.98 19.66 13.24
N GLU A 9 20.82 20.23 12.04
CA GLU A 9 19.51 20.40 11.39
C GLU A 9 18.89 19.09 10.87
N ASN A 10 19.68 18.00 10.77
CA ASN A 10 19.24 16.72 10.21
C ASN A 10 19.22 15.58 11.23
N LEU A 11 19.47 15.85 12.52
CA LEU A 11 19.47 14.82 13.56
C LEU A 11 18.09 14.16 13.71
N GLU A 12 17.00 14.93 13.69
CA GLU A 12 15.64 14.40 13.81
C GLU A 12 15.28 13.53 12.61
N SER A 13 15.64 13.98 11.41
CA SER A 13 15.49 13.21 10.17
C SER A 13 16.27 11.91 10.21
N TYR A 14 17.49 11.92 10.77
CA TYR A 14 18.29 10.71 10.98
C TYR A 14 17.60 9.73 11.94
N THR A 15 17.12 10.20 13.11
CA THR A 15 16.42 9.36 14.09
C THR A 15 15.09 8.80 13.57
N ALA A 16 14.42 9.52 12.67
CA ALA A 16 13.19 9.08 12.02
C ALA A 16 13.42 8.19 10.78
N CYS A 17 14.68 7.81 10.48
CA CYS A 17 15.05 7.08 9.26
C CYS A 17 14.61 7.79 7.96
N GLY A 18 14.56 9.12 7.96
CA GLY A 18 14.08 9.95 6.85
C GLY A 18 15.15 10.46 5.90
N LEU A 19 16.44 10.20 6.17
CA LEU A 19 17.54 10.60 5.30
C LEU A 19 17.75 9.63 4.13
N GLU A 20 18.22 10.16 3.01
CA GLU A 20 18.72 9.33 1.92
C GLU A 20 19.97 8.54 2.34
N PRO A 21 20.28 7.39 1.71
CA PRO A 21 21.42 6.56 2.10
C PRO A 21 22.76 7.31 2.14
N ALA A 22 23.01 8.20 1.18
CA ALA A 22 24.24 8.99 1.11
C ALA A 22 24.32 10.07 2.20
N GLU A 23 23.19 10.69 2.54
CA GLU A 23 23.11 11.68 3.62
C GLU A 23 23.32 11.01 4.98
N ARG A 24 22.77 9.82 5.16
CA ARG A 24 22.96 9.01 6.35
C ARG A 24 24.42 8.64 6.55
N GLU A 25 25.07 8.12 5.51
CA GLU A 25 26.50 7.75 5.56
C GLU A 25 27.37 8.96 5.91
N ARG A 26 27.13 10.11 5.28
CA ARG A 26 27.83 11.36 5.59
C ARG A 26 27.66 11.78 7.05
N LEU A 27 26.45 11.68 7.60
CA LEU A 27 26.18 12.03 8.98
C LEU A 27 26.88 11.07 9.96
N GLU A 28 26.87 9.77 9.66
CA GLU A 28 27.55 8.74 10.46
C GLU A 28 29.07 8.94 10.46
N GLU A 29 29.67 9.26 9.30
CA GLU A 29 31.09 9.58 9.18
C GLU A 29 31.48 10.80 10.02
N HIS A 30 30.68 11.87 9.98
CA HIS A 30 30.95 13.07 10.78
C HIS A 30 30.82 12.80 12.28
N ILE A 31 29.78 12.09 12.70
CA ILE A 31 29.56 11.78 14.12
C ILE A 31 30.66 10.87 14.68
N ALA A 32 31.23 9.99 13.85
CA ALA A 32 32.36 9.16 14.24
C ALA A 32 33.62 9.98 14.59
N SER A 33 33.79 11.17 14.00
CA SER A 33 34.95 12.05 14.22
C SER A 33 34.65 13.24 15.13
N CYS A 34 33.38 13.59 15.34
CA CYS A 34 32.95 14.77 16.09
C CYS A 34 32.18 14.44 17.36
N THR A 35 32.83 14.60 18.52
CA THR A 35 32.23 14.34 19.84
C THR A 35 31.04 15.25 20.16
N ALA A 36 31.06 16.51 19.71
CA ALA A 36 29.97 17.45 19.95
C ALA A 36 28.69 17.04 19.20
N CYS A 37 28.81 16.61 17.94
CA CYS A 37 27.68 16.12 17.16
C CYS A 37 27.20 14.75 17.65
N ALA A 38 28.10 13.89 18.12
CA ALA A 38 27.74 12.63 18.77
C ALA A 38 26.94 12.85 20.05
N ALA A 39 27.34 13.83 20.88
CA ALA A 39 26.60 14.18 22.10
C ALA A 39 25.21 14.74 21.79
N ALA A 40 25.08 15.58 20.77
CA ALA A 40 23.79 16.10 20.32
C ALA A 40 22.85 14.96 19.85
N LEU A 41 23.36 14.00 19.08
CA LEU A 41 22.57 12.83 18.67
C LEU A 41 22.08 12.00 19.87
N GLU A 42 22.94 11.80 20.87
CA GLU A 42 22.56 11.07 22.08
C GLU A 42 21.49 11.81 22.91
N GLU A 43 21.56 13.14 22.96
CA GLU A 43 20.52 13.97 23.58
C GLU A 43 19.18 13.83 22.86
N THR A 44 19.16 13.86 21.52
CA THR A 44 17.95 13.62 20.71
C THR A 44 17.36 12.24 21.01
N ARG A 45 18.18 11.19 21.03
CA ARG A 45 17.73 9.82 21.35
C ARG A 45 17.20 9.68 22.77
N ALA A 46 17.84 10.34 23.73
CA ALA A 46 17.39 10.34 25.12
C ALA A 46 16.02 11.04 25.26
N LEU A 47 15.78 12.10 24.51
CA LEU A 47 14.47 12.76 24.45
C LEU A 47 13.39 11.81 23.87
N ASP A 48 13.67 11.15 22.75
CA ASP A 48 12.75 10.19 22.14
C ASP A 48 12.39 9.05 23.09
N GLN A 49 13.38 8.50 23.80
CA GLN A 49 13.16 7.45 24.78
C GLN A 49 12.29 7.94 25.94
N ARG A 50 12.51 9.16 26.44
CA ARG A 50 11.62 9.76 27.47
C ARG A 50 10.19 9.90 26.94
N MET A 51 10.01 10.37 25.70
CA MET A 51 8.70 10.46 25.08
C MET A 51 8.03 9.09 24.98
N GLU A 52 8.76 8.07 24.52
CA GLU A 52 8.29 6.70 24.47
C GLU A 52 7.82 6.19 25.84
N THR A 53 8.58 6.45 26.90
CA THR A 53 8.20 6.05 28.27
C THR A 53 6.94 6.74 28.77
N LEU A 54 6.70 8.02 28.42
CA LEU A 54 5.48 8.73 28.79
C LEU A 54 4.23 8.09 28.18
N PHE A 55 4.35 7.54 26.97
CA PHE A 55 3.24 6.90 26.27
C PHE A 55 3.14 5.39 26.50
N ALA A 56 4.02 4.80 27.32
CA ALA A 56 4.03 3.36 27.57
C ALA A 56 2.67 2.82 28.04
N GLY A 57 1.94 3.58 28.87
CA GLY A 57 0.64 3.20 29.41
C GLY A 57 -0.52 3.20 28.40
N VAL A 58 -0.38 3.94 27.28
CA VAL A 58 -1.41 4.02 26.22
C VAL A 58 -1.04 3.21 24.98
N ARG A 59 0.08 2.47 25.02
CA ARG A 59 0.51 1.65 23.89
C ARG A 59 -0.52 0.56 23.58
N PRO A 60 -0.82 0.34 22.29
CA PRO A 60 -1.65 -0.79 21.90
C PRO A 60 -1.04 -2.12 22.38
N LYS A 61 -1.90 -3.06 22.76
CA LYS A 61 -1.47 -4.43 23.05
C LYS A 61 -0.85 -5.05 21.79
N ALA A 62 0.16 -5.90 21.96
CA ALA A 62 0.82 -6.62 20.86
C ALA A 62 -0.18 -7.32 19.91
N THR A 63 -1.31 -7.79 20.44
CA THR A 63 -2.39 -8.42 19.65
C THR A 63 -3.13 -7.49 18.68
N LEU A 64 -2.89 -6.18 18.70
CA LEU A 64 -3.59 -5.23 17.81
C LEU A 64 -3.20 -5.49 16.35
N GLU A 65 -1.90 -5.68 16.08
CA GLU A 65 -1.39 -5.89 14.73
C GLU A 65 -1.96 -7.17 14.12
N ASP A 66 -1.87 -8.29 14.86
CA ASP A 66 -2.46 -9.58 14.45
C ASP A 66 -3.95 -9.46 14.14
N ARG A 67 -4.68 -8.70 14.95
CA ARG A 67 -6.12 -8.47 14.74
C ARG A 67 -6.38 -7.64 13.49
N MET A 68 -5.57 -6.61 13.21
CA MET A 68 -5.70 -5.80 12.00
C MET A 68 -5.40 -6.63 10.75
N ILE A 69 -4.28 -7.37 10.74
CA ILE A 69 -3.90 -8.25 9.64
C ILE A 69 -4.97 -9.32 9.41
N GLY A 70 -5.47 -9.94 10.47
CA GLY A 70 -6.53 -10.94 10.40
C GLY A 70 -7.80 -10.38 9.75
N LYS A 71 -8.23 -9.17 10.14
CA LYS A 71 -9.42 -8.52 9.53
C LYS A 71 -9.22 -8.19 8.06
N LEU A 72 -8.04 -7.71 7.67
CA LEU A 72 -7.73 -7.40 6.27
C LEU A 72 -7.70 -8.67 5.41
N ARG A 73 -7.11 -9.76 5.92
CA ARG A 73 -7.08 -11.06 5.22
C ARG A 73 -8.45 -11.72 5.13
N ALA A 74 -9.28 -11.55 6.17
CA ALA A 74 -10.63 -12.10 6.21
C ALA A 74 -11.66 -11.27 5.42
N ALA A 75 -11.28 -10.10 4.89
CA ALA A 75 -12.15 -9.30 4.04
C ALA A 75 -12.49 -10.11 2.77
N PRO A 76 -13.76 -10.46 2.53
CA PRO A 76 -14.11 -11.28 1.37
C PRO A 76 -13.77 -10.52 0.08
N GLY A 77 -12.88 -11.11 -0.73
CA GLY A 77 -12.55 -10.63 -2.07
C GLY A 77 -13.81 -10.41 -2.90
N GLY A 78 -13.85 -9.28 -3.61
CA GLY A 78 -15.06 -8.71 -4.22
C GLY A 78 -16.00 -9.75 -4.85
N ARG A 79 -17.19 -9.86 -4.27
CA ARG A 79 -18.28 -10.74 -4.75
C ARG A 79 -18.77 -10.42 -6.17
N GLY A 80 -18.32 -9.31 -6.77
CA GLY A 80 -18.77 -8.82 -8.06
C GLY A 80 -18.56 -9.84 -9.17
N LEU A 81 -17.32 -10.27 -9.43
CA LEU A 81 -17.00 -11.03 -10.64
C LEU A 81 -17.71 -12.40 -10.72
N LYS A 82 -17.98 -13.02 -9.56
CA LYS A 82 -18.62 -14.34 -9.48
C LYS A 82 -20.04 -14.35 -10.04
N TYR A 83 -20.78 -13.24 -9.98
CA TYR A 83 -22.12 -13.13 -10.55
C TYR A 83 -22.13 -12.62 -11.99
N TRP A 84 -21.10 -11.87 -12.40
CA TRP A 84 -20.99 -11.37 -13.78
C TRP A 84 -20.65 -12.48 -14.79
N ILE A 85 -19.83 -13.47 -14.41
CA ILE A 85 -19.46 -14.59 -15.29
C ILE A 85 -20.69 -15.40 -15.77
N PRO A 86 -21.59 -15.91 -14.90
CA PRO A 86 -22.76 -16.66 -15.37
C PRO A 86 -23.75 -15.76 -16.14
N LEU A 87 -23.84 -14.47 -15.79
CA LEU A 87 -24.70 -13.52 -16.50
C LEU A 87 -24.23 -13.30 -17.95
N CYS A 88 -22.92 -13.09 -18.14
CA CYS A 88 -22.33 -12.97 -19.48
C CYS A 88 -22.49 -14.26 -20.28
N ALA A 89 -22.29 -15.42 -19.66
CA ALA A 89 -22.48 -16.72 -20.33
C ALA A 89 -23.93 -16.91 -20.82
N ALA A 90 -24.93 -16.54 -20.01
CA ALA A 90 -26.33 -16.60 -20.41
C ALA A 90 -26.65 -15.67 -21.60
N ALA A 91 -26.10 -14.45 -21.60
CA ALA A 91 -26.28 -13.51 -22.71
C ALA A 91 -25.69 -14.03 -24.03
N VAL A 92 -24.49 -14.63 -23.99
CA VAL A 92 -23.85 -15.24 -25.17
C VAL A 92 -24.68 -16.40 -25.71
N LEU A 93 -25.23 -17.26 -24.84
CA LEU A 93 -26.09 -18.37 -25.27
C LEU A 93 -27.38 -17.87 -25.93
N LEU A 94 -28.02 -16.85 -25.37
CA LEU A 94 -29.22 -16.25 -25.96
C LEU A 94 -28.92 -15.66 -27.35
N LEU A 95 -27.81 -14.92 -27.49
CA LEU A 95 -27.39 -14.38 -28.78
C LEU A 95 -27.08 -15.48 -29.80
N ALA A 96 -26.43 -16.57 -29.37
CA ALA A 96 -26.15 -17.71 -30.23
C ALA A 96 -27.43 -18.43 -30.69
N VAL A 97 -28.40 -18.63 -29.81
CA VAL A 97 -29.70 -19.25 -30.13
C VAL A 97 -30.51 -18.38 -31.10
N VAL A 98 -30.58 -17.07 -30.84
CA VAL A 98 -31.27 -16.13 -31.72
C VAL A 98 -30.59 -16.09 -33.09
N GLY A 99 -29.25 -16.00 -33.12
CA GLY A 99 -28.49 -16.02 -34.36
C GLY A 99 -28.68 -17.30 -35.17
N ALA A 100 -28.66 -18.47 -34.50
CA ALA A 100 -28.92 -19.75 -35.13
C ALA A 100 -30.36 -19.86 -35.67
N GLY A 101 -31.35 -19.33 -34.94
CA GLY A 101 -32.74 -19.29 -35.37
C GLY A 101 -32.95 -18.43 -36.62
N VAL A 102 -32.39 -17.21 -36.63
CA VAL A 102 -32.45 -16.31 -37.79
C VAL A 102 -31.72 -16.92 -38.99
N ASN A 103 -30.53 -17.50 -38.78
CA ASN A 103 -29.78 -18.16 -39.85
C ASN A 103 -30.53 -19.38 -40.42
N GLY A 104 -31.18 -20.17 -39.56
CA GLY A 104 -32.01 -21.30 -40.00
C GLY A 104 -33.24 -20.86 -40.79
N LEU A 105 -33.92 -19.78 -40.39
CA LEU A 105 -35.04 -19.20 -41.14
C LEU A 105 -34.60 -18.61 -42.49
N ALA A 106 -33.43 -17.98 -42.54
CA ALA A 106 -32.84 -17.46 -43.77
C ALA A 106 -32.42 -18.59 -44.72
N ALA A 107 -31.76 -19.63 -44.21
CA ALA A 107 -31.32 -20.79 -45.00
C ALA A 107 -32.50 -21.62 -45.55
N ASN A 108 -33.62 -21.68 -44.81
CA ASN A 108 -34.85 -22.35 -45.25
C ASN A 108 -35.76 -21.47 -46.14
N GLY A 109 -35.30 -20.28 -46.56
CA GLY A 109 -35.99 -19.45 -47.57
C GLY A 109 -37.29 -18.79 -47.11
N SER A 110 -37.54 -18.69 -45.79
CA SER A 110 -38.81 -18.16 -45.24
C SER A 110 -38.83 -16.65 -44.98
N LEU A 111 -37.73 -15.93 -45.25
CA LEU A 111 -37.67 -14.48 -45.04
C LEU A 111 -37.80 -13.75 -46.39
N ALA A 112 -39.01 -13.32 -46.71
CA ALA A 112 -39.22 -12.30 -47.74
C ALA A 112 -38.64 -10.98 -47.21
N PHE A 113 -37.43 -10.64 -47.64
CA PHE A 113 -36.83 -9.33 -47.40
C PHE A 113 -37.64 -8.29 -48.20
N PRO A 114 -38.33 -7.32 -47.57
CA PRO A 114 -38.88 -6.20 -48.30
C PRO A 114 -37.72 -5.30 -48.70
N GLY A 115 -37.50 -5.18 -50.01
CA GLY A 115 -36.69 -4.10 -50.60
C GLY A 115 -37.45 -2.78 -50.58
#